data_AF-A0A2T1D918-F1
#
_entry.id   AF-A0A2T1D918-F1
#
_cell.length_a   1.000
_cell.length_b   1.000
_cell.length_c   1.000
_cell.angle_alpha   90.00
_cell.angle_beta   90.00
_cell.angle_gamma   90.00
#
_symmetry.space_group_name_H-M   'P 1'
#
loop_
_entity.id
_entity.type
_entity.pdbx_description
1 polymer ?
#
loop_
_entity_poly.entity_id
_entity_poly.type
_entity_poly.pdbx_seq_one_letter_code
_entity_poly.pdbx_strand_id
1 'polypeptide(L)' 'MSSPIITKVIEQMNDLPDDLQQQVLTFVLTLRQEHLQESGNAWDVLEALTGTVEAPADWSAEHDHYLYGTSKHRETEP' A
#
# COMPACT_ATOMS: atom_id res chain seq x y z
N MET A 1 -20.87 -18.07 2.30
CA MET A 1 -20.40 -19.03 3.33
C MET A 1 -19.82 -18.20 4.47
N SER A 2 -20.50 -18.07 5.61
CA SER A 2 -19.94 -17.34 6.76
C SER A 2 -18.73 -18.11 7.31
N SER A 3 -17.66 -17.41 7.66
CA SER A 3 -16.47 -18.04 8.25
C SER A 3 -16.85 -18.71 9.58
N PRO A 4 -16.42 -19.96 9.85
CA PRO A 4 -16.74 -20.68 11.09
C PRO A 4 -16.27 -19.93 12.35
N ILE A 5 -15.26 -19.06 12.20
CA ILE A 5 -14.75 -18.21 13.28
C ILE A 5 -15.77 -17.13 13.65
N ILE A 6 -16.39 -16.49 12.65
CA ILE A 6 -17.37 -15.41 12.88
C ILE A 6 -18.58 -15.96 13.63
N THR A 7 -19.08 -17.12 13.22
CA THR A 7 -20.22 -17.77 13.89
C THR A 7 -19.91 -18.06 15.36
N LYS A 8 -18.74 -18.63 15.65
CA LYS A 8 -18.33 -18.95 17.02
C LYS A 8 -18.18 -17.70 17.90
N VAL A 9 -17.65 -16.61 17.36
CA VAL A 9 -17.51 -15.34 18.11
C VAL A 9 -18.88 -14.75 18.43
N ILE A 10 -19.82 -14.78 17.50
CA ILE A 10 -21.19 -14.26 17.72
C ILE A 10 -21.92 -15.10 18.79
N GLU A 11 -21.82 -16.42 18.72
CA GLU A 11 -22.42 -17.32 19.71
C GLU A 11 -21.87 -17.04 21.11
N GLN A 12 -20.55 -16.95 21.26
CA GLN A 12 -19.94 -16.69 22.57
C GLN A 12 -20.19 -15.27 23.09
N MET A 13 -20.36 -14.27 22.22
CA MET A 13 -20.71 -12.91 22.65
C MET A 13 -22.09 -12.80 23.27
N ASN A 14 -23.07 -13.57 22.77
CA ASN A 14 -24.45 -13.51 23.26
C ASN A 14 -24.59 -13.97 24.72
N ASP A 15 -23.65 -14.77 25.21
CA ASP A 15 -23.63 -15.27 26.60
C ASP A 15 -22.91 -14.31 27.57
N LEU A 16 -22.33 -13.20 27.07
CA LEU A 16 -21.59 -12.25 27.89
C LEU A 16 -22.49 -11.13 28.43
N PRO A 17 -22.17 -10.59 29.63
CA PRO A 17 -22.70 -9.32 30.13
C PRO A 17 -22.50 -8.16 29.13
N ASP A 18 -23.42 -7.18 29.15
CA ASP A 18 -23.43 -6.06 28.21
C ASP A 18 -22.12 -5.26 28.18
N ASP A 19 -21.46 -5.07 29.33
CA ASP A 19 -20.19 -4.36 29.43
C ASP A 19 -19.07 -5.08 28.67
N LEU A 20 -19.04 -6.41 28.76
CA LEU A 20 -18.09 -7.24 28.04
C LEU A 20 -18.43 -7.30 26.55
N GLN A 21 -19.71 -7.32 26.18
CA GLN A 21 -20.11 -7.21 24.77
C GLN A 21 -19.62 -5.89 24.14
N GLN A 22 -19.78 -4.78 24.85
CA GLN A 22 -19.29 -3.46 24.39
C GLN A 22 -17.76 -3.41 24.28
N GLN A 23 -17.05 -4.05 25.22
CA GLN A 23 -15.59 -4.14 25.17
C GLN A 23 -15.11 -4.95 23.96
N VAL A 24 -15.74 -6.10 23.69
CA VAL A 24 -15.43 -6.92 22.50
C VAL A 24 -15.73 -6.17 21.21
N LEU A 25 -16.87 -5.48 21.12
CA LEU A 25 -17.21 -4.66 19.95
C LEU A 25 -16.17 -3.57 19.71
N THR A 26 -15.78 -2.86 20.76
CA THR A 26 -14.75 -1.81 20.69
C THR A 26 -13.42 -2.39 20.21
N PHE A 27 -13.00 -3.51 20.78
CA PHE A 27 -11.78 -4.21 20.38
C PHE A 27 -11.80 -4.61 18.90
N VAL A 28 -12.89 -5.19 18.41
CA VAL A 28 -13.03 -5.58 17.00
C VAL A 28 -12.99 -4.36 16.06
N LEU A 29 -13.61 -3.24 16.46
CA LEU A 29 -13.57 -2.00 15.69
C LEU A 29 -12.17 -1.39 15.66
N THR A 30 -11.45 -1.40 16.78
CA THR A 30 -10.05 -0.96 16.86
C THR A 30 -9.16 -1.80 15.95
N LEU A 31 -9.22 -3.13 16.03
CA LEU A 31 -8.45 -4.01 15.15
C LEU A 31 -8.74 -3.79 13.67
N ARG A 32 -10.02 -3.59 13.32
CA ARG A 32 -10.40 -3.26 11.94
C ARG A 32 -9.75 -1.95 11.49
N GLN A 33 -9.77 -0.94 12.35
CA GLN A 33 -9.21 0.38 12.03
C GLN A 33 -7.69 0.30 11.84
N GLU A 34 -6.99 -0.43 12.70
CA GLU A 34 -5.54 -0.66 12.59
C GLU A 34 -5.19 -1.41 11.29
N HIS A 35 -5.92 -2.49 10.98
CA HIS A 35 -5.65 -3.28 9.78
C HIS A 35 -5.97 -2.55 8.47
N LEU A 36 -6.88 -1.58 8.49
CA LEU A 36 -7.13 -0.68 7.36
C LEU A 36 -6.07 0.42 7.23
N GLN A 37 -5.32 0.74 8.29
CA GLN A 37 -4.22 1.70 8.23
C GLN A 37 -2.91 1.06 7.75
N GLU A 38 -2.73 -0.25 7.93
CA GLU A 38 -1.55 -0.97 7.47
C GLU A 38 -1.63 -1.44 6.00
N SER A 39 -2.79 -1.31 5.35
CA SER A 39 -2.95 -1.73 3.95
C SER A 39 -2.45 -0.68 2.96
N GLY A 40 -1.19 -0.27 3.08
CA GLY A 40 -0.46 0.24 1.92
C GLY A 40 -0.25 -0.92 0.95
N ASN A 41 -0.73 -0.80 -0.28
CA ASN A 41 -0.48 -1.81 -1.28
C ASN A 41 1.03 -1.82 -1.66
N ALA A 42 1.50 -2.85 -2.36
CA ALA A 42 2.93 -2.97 -2.69
C ALA A 42 3.50 -1.72 -3.41
N TRP A 43 2.66 -0.97 -4.16
CA TRP A 43 3.06 0.28 -4.80
C TRP A 43 3.26 1.43 -3.82
N ASP A 44 2.48 1.50 -2.73
CA ASP A 44 2.63 2.53 -1.71
C ASP A 44 3.96 2.35 -0.94
N VAL A 45 4.37 1.08 -0.73
CA VAL A 45 5.68 0.74 -0.15
C VAL A 45 6.80 1.10 -1.11
N LEU A 46 6.66 0.81 -2.40
CA LEU A 46 7.64 1.19 -3.41
C LEU A 46 7.77 2.71 -3.49
N GLU A 47 6.67 3.43 -3.56
CA GLU A 47 6.63 4.90 -3.57
C GLU A 47 7.32 5.51 -2.34
N ALA A 48 7.09 4.98 -1.14
CA ALA A 48 7.75 5.44 0.08
C ALA A 48 9.27 5.18 0.09
N LEU A 49 9.73 4.13 -0.60
CA LEU A 49 11.14 3.75 -0.66
C LEU A 49 11.88 4.36 -1.86
N THR A 50 11.17 4.72 -2.92
CA THR A 50 11.73 5.31 -4.13
C THR A 50 11.58 6.82 -4.09
N GLY A 51 12.71 7.55 -4.01
CA GLY A 51 12.71 8.98 -4.28
C GLY A 51 12.45 9.26 -5.77
N THR A 52 11.94 10.46 -6.08
CA THR A 52 11.92 10.96 -7.46
C THR A 52 13.29 11.51 -7.81
N VAL A 53 13.77 11.20 -9.03
CA VAL A 53 14.92 11.89 -9.61
C VAL A 53 14.39 12.79 -10.72
N GLU A 54 14.79 14.06 -10.73
CA GLU A 54 14.51 14.95 -11.84
C GLU A 54 15.23 14.42 -13.09
N ALA A 55 14.41 13.95 -14.02
CA ALA A 55 14.86 13.42 -15.30
C ALA A 55 15.38 14.55 -16.19
N PRO A 56 16.54 14.39 -16.85
CA PRO A 56 16.91 15.24 -17.97
C PRO A 56 15.80 15.24 -19.04
N ALA A 57 15.48 16.41 -19.60
CA ALA A 57 14.40 16.56 -20.58
C ALA A 57 14.59 15.71 -21.85
N ASP A 58 15.83 15.28 -22.11
CA ASP A 58 16.22 14.48 -23.27
C ASP A 58 16.28 12.97 -22.98
N TRP A 59 15.83 12.47 -21.82
CA TRP A 59 15.98 11.04 -21.47
C TRP A 59 15.31 10.09 -22.48
N SER A 60 14.11 10.42 -22.94
CA SER A 60 13.42 9.61 -23.96
C SER A 60 14.10 9.70 -25.33
N ALA A 61 14.74 10.83 -25.65
CA ALA A 61 15.43 11.06 -26.91
C ALA A 61 16.84 10.46 -26.92
N GLU A 62 17.52 10.43 -25.77
CA GLU A 62 18.90 10.00 -25.59
C GLU A 62 18.98 8.68 -24.80
N HIS A 63 18.03 7.79 -25.05
CA HIS A 63 17.92 6.51 -24.36
C HIS A 63 19.22 5.69 -24.40
N ASP A 64 19.88 5.65 -25.57
CA ASP A 64 21.14 4.92 -25.74
C ASP A 64 22.29 5.53 -24.91
N HIS A 65 22.32 6.87 -24.78
CA HIS A 65 23.30 7.55 -23.94
C HIS A 65 23.12 7.18 -22.46
N TYR A 66 21.89 7.19 -21.96
CA TYR A 66 21.61 6.91 -20.55
C TYR A 66 21.67 5.43 -20.19
N LEU A 67 21.36 4.52 -21.12
CA LEU A 67 21.47 3.07 -20.87
C LEU A 67 22.86 2.50 -21.12
N TYR A 68 23.55 2.96 -22.16
CA TYR A 68 24.77 2.32 -22.66
C TYR A 68 25.99 3.25 -22.62
N GLY A 69 25.84 4.52 -22.23
CA GLY A 69 26.94 5.48 -22.18
C GLY A 69 27.44 5.90 -23.55
N THR A 70 26.67 5.71 -24.63
CA THR A 70 27.02 6.20 -25.97
C THR A 70 26.99 7.73 -26.00
N SER A 71 27.68 8.37 -26.94
CA SER A 71 27.59 9.82 -27.10
C SER A 71 26.14 10.26 -27.37
N LYS A 72 25.72 11.40 -26.81
CA LYS A 72 24.42 12.01 -27.15
C LYS A 72 24.33 12.29 -28.64
N HIS A 73 23.13 12.17 -29.20
CA HIS A 73 22.89 12.58 -30.58
C HIS A 73 23.14 14.08 -30.65
N ARG A 74 24.12 14.48 -31.47
CA ARG A 74 24.30 15.89 -31.78
C ARG A 74 23.07 16.33 -32.55
N GLU A 75 22.30 17.27 -32.02
CA GLU A 75 21.38 18.06 -32.83
C GLU A 75 22.21 18.70 -33.95
N THR A 76 22.16 18.11 -35.13
CA THR A 76 22.47 18.84 -36.35
C THR A 76 21.34 19.85 -36.52
N GLU A 77 21.57 21.04 -35.98
CA GLU A 77 20.78 22.25 -36.23
C GLU A 77 20.79 22.53 -37.75
N PRO A 78 19.62 22.68 -38.41
CA PRO A 78 19.53 23.20 -39.77
C PRO A 78 19.71 24.71 -39.85
#